data_AF-A0A842Q7E8-F1
#
_entry.id   AF-A0A842Q7E8-F1
#
_cell.length_a   1.000
_cell.length_b   1.000
_cell.length_c   1.000
_cell.angle_alpha   90.00
_cell.angle_beta   90.00
_cell.angle_gamma   90.00
#
_symmetry.space_group_name_H-M   'P 1'
#
loop_
_entity.id
_entity.type
_entity.pdbx_description
1 polymer ?
#
loop_
_entity_poly.entity_id
_entity_poly.type
_entity_poly.pdbx_seq_one_letter_code
_entity_poly.pdbx_strand_id
1 'polypeptide(L)'
;MITINLLGGAKKIIGAPSIVFYKSIAPISEILAFLQENAVESKILDSNNILIAVNGIESSALSGNDTVAKTGDVITIVSVVHGGN
;
A
#
# COMPACT_ATOMS: atom_id res chain seq x y z
N MET A 1 13.10 -7.51 2.52
CA MET A 1 12.13 -7.07 3.55
C MET A 1 11.75 -5.63 3.26
N ILE A 2 10.49 -5.44 2.88
CA ILE A 2 9.86 -4.14 2.63
C ILE A 2 8.81 -3.93 3.72
N THR A 3 8.82 -2.76 4.35
CA THR A 3 7.84 -2.42 5.40
C THR A 3 6.69 -1.65 4.75
N ILE A 4 5.45 -2.06 5.01
CA ILE A 4 4.26 -1.39 4.49
C ILE A 4 3.51 -0.79 5.69
N ASN A 5 3.40 0.53 5.72
CA ASN A 5 2.61 1.29 6.68
C ASN A 5 1.24 1.60 6.09
N LEU A 6 0.19 1.35 6.87
CA LEU A 6 -1.20 1.46 6.43
C LEU A 6 -1.91 2.51 7.27
N LEU A 7 -2.56 3.46 6.60
CA LEU A 7 -3.30 4.55 7.23
C LEU A 7 -4.75 4.61 6.74
N GLY A 8 -5.61 5.29 7.51
CA GLY A 8 -7.01 5.51 7.13
C GLY A 8 -7.79 4.20 6.93
N GLY A 9 -8.56 4.12 5.84
CA GLY A 9 -9.32 2.94 5.45
C GLY A 9 -8.45 1.75 5.04
N ALA A 10 -7.24 1.97 4.51
CA ALA A 10 -6.32 0.86 4.22
C ALA A 10 -5.94 0.08 5.48
N LYS A 11 -5.70 0.79 6.60
CA LYS A 11 -5.49 0.17 7.92
C LYS A 11 -6.69 -0.67 8.37
N LYS A 12 -7.92 -0.22 8.09
CA LYS A 12 -9.15 -0.94 8.46
C LYS A 12 -9.32 -2.21 7.63
N ILE A 13 -9.13 -2.11 6.31
CA ILE A 13 -9.25 -3.22 5.35
C ILE A 13 -8.29 -4.36 5.70
N ILE A 14 -7.04 -4.04 6.06
CA ILE A 14 -6.01 -5.04 6.40
C ILE A 14 -6.06 -5.46 7.88
N GLY A 15 -6.69 -4.66 8.74
CA GLY A 15 -6.77 -4.94 10.18
C GLY A 15 -5.46 -4.70 10.96
N ALA A 16 -4.43 -4.17 10.31
CA ALA A 16 -3.13 -3.89 10.93
C ALA A 16 -2.59 -2.52 10.49
N PRO A 17 -1.87 -1.78 11.37
CA PRO A 17 -1.22 -0.52 11.02
C PRO A 17 0.02 -0.71 10.13
N SER A 18 0.59 -1.91 10.12
CA SER A 18 1.75 -2.25 9.31
C SER A 18 1.80 -3.74 9.01
N ILE A 19 2.36 -4.11 7.87
CA ILE A 19 2.65 -5.48 7.46
C ILE A 19 4.00 -5.53 6.76
N VAL A 20 4.70 -6.65 6.89
CA VAL A 20 6.00 -6.89 6.27
C VAL A 20 5.84 -7.72 5.01
N PHE A 21 6.40 -7.23 3.91
CA PHE A 21 6.51 -7.97 2.67
C PHE A 21 7.92 -8.56 2.54
N TYR A 22 8.03 -9.89 2.60
CA TYR A 22 9.31 -10.59 2.74
C TYR A 22 10.13 -10.67 1.46
N LYS A 23 9.61 -10.24 0.30
CA LYS A 23 10.39 -10.19 -0.94
C LYS A 23 11.45 -9.09 -0.90
N SER A 24 12.48 -9.29 -1.70
CA SER A 24 13.64 -8.40 -1.75
C SER A 24 13.42 -7.21 -2.68
N ILE A 25 12.58 -7.40 -3.69
CA ILE A 25 12.24 -6.44 -4.74
C ILE A 25 10.84 -6.78 -5.26
N ALA A 26 10.01 -5.78 -5.52
CA ALA A 26 8.70 -5.97 -6.16
C ALA A 26 8.16 -4.64 -6.69
N PRO A 27 7.38 -4.65 -7.79
CA PRO A 27 6.60 -3.48 -8.19
C PRO A 27 5.47 -3.21 -7.18
N ILE A 28 5.03 -1.96 -7.10
CA ILE A 28 3.89 -1.57 -6.24
C ILE A 28 2.64 -2.39 -6.55
N SER A 29 2.37 -2.70 -7.82
CA SER A 29 1.23 -3.53 -8.24
C SER A 29 1.19 -4.90 -7.54
N GLU A 30 2.35 -5.55 -7.38
CA GLU A 30 2.45 -6.84 -6.69
C GLU A 30 2.21 -6.69 -5.19
N ILE A 31 2.68 -5.58 -4.61
CA ILE A 31 2.46 -5.27 -3.19
C ILE A 31 0.98 -5.02 -2.91
N LEU A 32 0.27 -4.36 -3.82
CA LEU A 32 -1.19 -4.17 -3.73
C LEU A 32 -1.94 -5.51 -3.82
N ALA A 33 -1.51 -6.42 -4.71
CA ALA A 33 -2.09 -7.75 -4.79
C ALA A 33 -1.90 -8.54 -3.48
N PHE A 34 -0.70 -8.51 -2.90
CA PHE A 34 -0.42 -9.11 -1.60
C PHE A 34 -1.32 -8.55 -0.49
N LEU A 35 -1.54 -7.23 -0.45
CA LEU A 35 -2.43 -6.62 0.54
C LEU A 35 -3.87 -7.08 0.35
N GLN A 36 -4.34 -7.21 -0.89
CA GLN A 36 -5.68 -7.66 -1.20
C GLN A 36 -5.93 -9.11 -0.73
N GLU A 37 -4.92 -9.98 -0.80
CA GLU A 37 -4.97 -11.35 -0.27
C GLU A 37 -4.99 -11.40 1.27
N ASN A 38 -4.48 -10.36 1.94
CA ASN A 38 -4.40 -10.26 3.40
C ASN A 38 -5.50 -9.36 4.01
N ALA A 39 -6.50 -8.98 3.22
CA ALA A 39 -7.62 -8.17 3.70
C ALA A 39 -8.52 -8.96 4.67
N VAL A 40 -8.91 -8.32 5.78
CA VAL A 40 -9.82 -8.89 6.78
C VAL A 40 -11.28 -8.48 6.57
N GLU A 41 -11.52 -7.41 5.81
CA GLU A 41 -12.84 -6.99 5.36
C GLU A 41 -13.10 -7.51 3.94
N SER A 42 -14.37 -7.72 3.57
CA SER A 42 -14.78 -7.99 2.17
C SER A 42 -14.58 -6.78 1.24
N LYS A 43 -13.99 -5.69 1.75
CA LYS A 43 -13.79 -4.44 1.05
C LYS A 43 -12.49 -4.49 0.25
N ILE A 44 -12.57 -4.10 -1.01
CA ILE A 44 -11.44 -4.08 -1.93
C ILE A 44 -10.60 -2.84 -1.67
N LEU A 45 -9.28 -3.01 -1.67
CA LEU A 45 -8.34 -1.89 -1.70
C LEU A 45 -8.32 -1.33 -3.12
N ASP A 46 -9.16 -0.32 -3.38
CA ASP A 46 -9.25 0.30 -4.71
C ASP A 46 -7.98 1.10 -5.03
N SER A 47 -7.20 0.61 -5.99
CA SER A 47 -5.94 1.23 -6.42
C SER A 47 -6.10 2.65 -6.97
N ASN A 48 -7.31 3.05 -7.38
CA ASN A 48 -7.59 4.42 -7.85
C ASN A 48 -7.89 5.39 -6.71
N ASN A 49 -8.18 4.86 -5.52
CA ASN A 49 -8.57 5.64 -4.33
C ASN A 49 -7.55 5.45 -3.20
N ILE A 50 -6.28 5.29 -3.54
CA ILE A 50 -5.17 5.21 -2.59
C ILE A 50 -4.04 6.15 -3.01
N LEU A 51 -3.39 6.73 -2.01
CA LEU A 51 -2.10 7.39 -2.15
C LEU A 51 -1.02 6.44 -1.67
N ILE A 52 0.07 6.36 -2.44
CA ILE A 52 1.20 5.48 -2.17
C ILE A 52 2.46 6.32 -2.14
N ALA A 53 3.26 6.19 -1.09
CA ALA A 53 4.56 6.82 -0.99
C ALA A 53 5.64 5.78 -0.72
N VAL A 54 6.77 5.88 -1.40
CA VAL A 54 7.98 5.09 -1.18
C VAL A 54 9.02 6.00 -0.52
N ASN A 55 9.42 5.68 0.70
CA ASN A 55 10.34 6.48 1.51
C ASN A 55 9.92 7.96 1.62
N GLY A 56 8.60 8.22 1.69
CA GLY A 56 8.04 9.56 1.80
C GLY A 56 7.85 10.30 0.46
N ILE A 57 8.26 9.72 -0.67
CA ILE A 57 8.05 10.27 -2.00
C ILE A 57 6.83 9.60 -2.63
N GLU A 58 5.86 10.38 -3.09
CA GLU A 58 4.66 9.86 -3.75
C GLU A 58 5.03 9.06 -5.01
N SER A 59 4.43 7.88 -5.19
CA SER A 59 4.76 6.99 -6.30
C SER A 59 4.44 7.60 -7.66
N SER A 60 3.45 8.50 -7.74
CA SER A 60 3.09 9.24 -8.97
C SER A 60 4.22 10.15 -9.46
N ALA A 61 5.07 10.65 -8.55
CA ALA A 61 6.29 11.40 -8.89
C ALA A 61 7.47 10.48 -9.31
N LEU A 62 7.28 9.17 -9.23
CA LEU A 62 8.22 8.13 -9.65
C LEU A 62 7.71 7.45 -10.93
N SER A 63 7.34 6.17 -10.84
CA SER A 63 6.78 5.38 -11.95
C SER A 63 5.35 4.91 -11.66
N GLY A 64 4.64 5.58 -10.76
CA GLY A 64 3.30 5.21 -10.34
C GLY A 64 3.27 3.77 -9.81
N ASN A 65 2.37 2.94 -10.37
CA ASN A 65 2.22 1.54 -10.02
C ASN A 65 3.40 0.65 -10.45
N ASP A 66 4.21 1.11 -11.40
CA ASP A 66 5.43 0.43 -11.86
C ASP A 66 6.66 0.80 -11.01
N THR A 67 6.49 1.65 -10.01
CA THR A 67 7.55 1.94 -9.03
C THR A 67 8.00 0.63 -8.39
N VAL A 68 9.31 0.37 -8.40
CA VAL A 68 9.89 -0.85 -7.85
C VAL A 68 10.42 -0.57 -6.45
N ALA A 69 9.79 -1.17 -5.44
CA ALA A 69 10.26 -1.16 -4.07
C ALA A 69 11.32 -2.25 -3.85
N LYS A 70 12.26 -1.98 -2.95
CA LYS A 70 13.41 -2.83 -2.64
C LYS A 70 13.55 -3.01 -1.13
N THR A 71 14.33 -4.01 -0.74
CA THR A 71 14.63 -4.24 0.69
C THR A 71 15.12 -2.98 1.37
N GLY A 72 14.55 -2.70 2.53
CA GLY A 72 14.84 -1.49 3.30
C GLY A 72 13.86 -0.35 3.03
N ASP A 73 13.10 -0.40 1.92
CA ASP A 73 12.10 0.61 1.64
C ASP A 73 10.93 0.53 2.62
N VAL A 74 10.42 1.72 2.94
CA VAL A 74 9.17 1.92 3.66
C VAL A 74 8.14 2.44 2.69
N ILE A 75 7.09 1.66 2.49
CA ILE A 75 5.93 2.06 1.70
C ILE A 75 4.85 2.54 2.65
N THR A 76 4.25 3.70 2.37
CA THR A 76 3.05 4.17 3.08
C THR A 76 1.87 4.17 2.13
N ILE A 77 0.78 3.52 2.53
CA ILE A 77 -0.45 3.47 1.75
C ILE A 77 -1.59 4.08 2.56
N VAL A 78 -2.28 5.03 1.96
CA VAL A 78 -3.40 5.75 2.56
C VAL A 78 -4.60 5.62 1.62
N SER A 79 -5.72 5.11 2.11
CA SER A 79 -6.96 5.19 1.32
C SER A 79 -7.48 6.63 1.33
N VAL A 80 -7.77 7.17 0.15
CA VAL A 80 -8.50 8.43 0.00
C VAL A 80 -9.96 8.14 0.29
N VAL A 81 -10.40 8.54 1.49
CA VAL A 81 -11.81 8.46 1.85
C VAL A 81 -12.46 9.76 1.37
N HIS A 82 -13.33 9.67 0.37
CA HIS A 82 -14.30 10.74 0.13
C HIS A 82 -15.25 10.71 1.34
N GLY A 83 -15.26 11.78 2.14
CA GLY A 83 -16.05 11.88 3.37
C GLY A 83 -17.50 11.43 3.14
N GLY A 84 -18.00 10.61 4.07
CA GLY A 84 -19.31 9.96 3.98
C GLY A 84 -20.48 10.94 3.98
N ASN A 85 -21.59 10.47 3.42
CA ASN A 85 -22.93 10.95 3.80
C ASN A 85 -23.29 10.44 5.19
#